data_AF-A0A1Y1MXV6-F1
#
_entry.id   AF-A0A1Y1MXV6-F1
#
_cell.length_a   1.000
_cell.length_b   1.000
_cell.length_c   1.000
_cell.angle_alpha   90.00
_cell.angle_beta   90.00
_cell.angle_gamma   90.00
#
_symmetry.space_group_name_H-M   'P 1'
#
loop_
_entity.id
_entity.type
_entity.pdbx_description
1 polymer ?
#
loop_
_entity_poly.entity_id
_entity_poly.type
_entity_poly.pdbx_seq_one_letter_code
_entity_poly.pdbx_strand_id
1 'polypeptide(L)'
;SHGSHLQPVVFKPGTISKLAKVETEPGRMTLERDVTLATLYEIPAILILRHQSGPQTAEVHIHMLNGPGQAPVRSHILRLNLTGRFAINVVDDLILVHHQASKTSQVYDISLSDESDGTVTYHKSVTLPRSLKPTTLPVPGLVEPQSHECELYSPNWVVFQPNIVIDAKLGCLWHIKLCLTTLCSQITDLALCTQLALKRTTGKSVLLQLLLDHILLPKPSLFKLQESFNHINSVYRIWAEAEIQMQTASPVSAPPPSKPPAPPRVLISQSDIYYNILQKLMNNDEHLQNLEWALTCYITSLSEYCIPTELLLNELLIKTLVQRHKFTALMQLLQYGIVADSKPLACLLLSLGNLHPSASQLAMDMLVRLSANEEIQEVLISQGQLLSAFKFSQETATPRKFLQAAENLKDPILFHSMLYCFRSNHQYDNSFLQDERLHSFIKHYRTLFPEKAIGDR
;
A
#
# COMPACT_ATOMS: atom_id res chain seq x y z
N SER A 1 22.87 -41.13 -5.54
CA SER A 1 22.47 -42.06 -6.64
C SER A 1 22.45 -41.32 -7.99
N HIS A 2 22.59 -42.01 -9.13
CA HIS A 2 22.60 -41.40 -10.46
C HIS A 2 21.32 -41.76 -11.23
N GLY A 3 20.70 -40.79 -11.92
CA GLY A 3 19.50 -41.06 -12.71
C GLY A 3 19.17 -39.97 -13.72
N SER A 4 18.50 -40.36 -14.81
CA SER A 4 17.90 -39.47 -15.82
C SER A 4 16.46 -39.06 -15.45
N HIS A 5 15.88 -39.71 -14.45
CA HIS A 5 14.53 -39.41 -13.94
C HIS A 5 14.60 -39.26 -12.43
N LEU A 6 14.07 -38.16 -11.92
CA LEU A 6 13.88 -37.96 -10.49
C LEU A 6 12.42 -38.29 -10.15
N GLN A 7 12.21 -39.08 -9.09
CA GLN A 7 10.90 -39.46 -8.60
C GLN A 7 10.63 -38.75 -7.26
N PRO A 8 9.95 -37.60 -7.24
CA PRO A 8 9.66 -36.90 -6.01
C PRO A 8 8.64 -37.70 -5.20
N VAL A 9 8.77 -37.64 -3.88
CA VAL A 9 7.91 -38.36 -2.92
C VAL A 9 7.49 -37.39 -1.83
N VAL A 10 6.19 -37.35 -1.54
CA VAL A 10 5.62 -36.55 -0.45
C VAL A 10 5.27 -37.48 0.71
N PHE A 11 5.76 -37.12 1.89
CA PHE A 11 5.46 -37.81 3.13
C PHE A 11 4.31 -37.07 3.83
N LYS A 12 3.20 -37.77 4.06
CA LYS A 12 2.09 -37.32 4.91
C LYS A 12 1.96 -38.29 6.09
N PRO A 13 1.36 -37.89 7.22
CA PRO A 13 1.10 -38.81 8.33
C PRO A 13 0.39 -40.08 7.81
N GLY A 14 1.05 -41.23 7.95
CA GLY A 14 0.52 -42.53 7.53
C GLY A 14 0.50 -42.84 6.03
N THR A 15 0.95 -41.93 5.14
CA THR A 15 0.93 -42.17 3.68
C THR A 15 2.17 -41.61 2.97
N ILE A 16 2.68 -42.39 2.01
CA ILE A 16 3.77 -42.00 1.11
C ILE A 16 3.20 -41.90 -0.30
N SER A 17 3.18 -40.71 -0.88
CA SER A 17 2.64 -40.47 -2.22
C SER A 17 3.75 -40.12 -3.20
N LYS A 18 3.80 -40.84 -4.33
CA LYS A 18 4.71 -40.52 -5.44
C LYS A 18 4.12 -39.38 -6.27
N LEU A 19 4.92 -38.36 -6.58
CA LEU A 19 4.56 -37.30 -7.52
C LEU A 19 4.91 -37.71 -8.96
N ALA A 20 4.55 -36.91 -9.96
CA ALA A 20 5.00 -37.17 -11.32
C ALA A 20 6.53 -37.03 -11.44
N LYS A 21 7.14 -37.84 -12.33
CA LYS A 21 8.59 -37.86 -12.53
C LYS A 21 9.06 -36.53 -13.11
N VAL A 22 10.20 -36.03 -12.63
CA VAL A 22 10.91 -34.94 -13.27
C VAL A 22 11.90 -35.56 -14.25
N GLU A 23 11.70 -35.27 -15.54
CA GLU A 23 12.67 -35.65 -16.56
C GLU A 23 13.84 -34.68 -16.53
N THR A 24 15.04 -35.26 -16.58
CA THR A 24 16.28 -34.50 -16.75
C THR A 24 16.69 -34.57 -18.21
N GLU A 25 17.50 -33.60 -18.67
CA GLU A 25 17.86 -33.55 -20.10
C GLU A 25 18.45 -34.87 -20.60
N PRO A 26 18.02 -35.32 -21.80
CA PRO A 26 18.44 -36.61 -22.35
C PRO A 26 19.96 -36.65 -22.55
N GLY A 27 20.61 -37.70 -22.05
CA GLY A 27 22.04 -37.94 -22.23
C GLY A 27 22.93 -37.42 -21.10
N ARG A 28 22.40 -36.77 -20.06
CA ARG A 28 23.20 -36.30 -18.91
C ARG A 28 22.64 -36.75 -17.56
N MET A 29 23.42 -37.57 -16.85
CA MET A 29 23.06 -38.02 -15.51
C MET A 29 23.07 -36.85 -14.53
N THR A 30 22.05 -36.77 -13.68
CA THR A 30 22.00 -35.79 -12.59
C THR A 30 22.57 -36.44 -11.32
N LEU A 31 23.49 -35.76 -10.65
CA LEU A 31 24.05 -36.23 -9.39
C LEU A 31 23.19 -35.74 -8.22
N GLU A 32 23.16 -36.51 -7.15
CA GLU A 32 22.46 -36.14 -5.91
C GLU A 32 22.89 -34.76 -5.38
N ARG A 33 24.19 -34.46 -5.42
CA ARG A 33 24.75 -33.16 -5.01
C ARG A 33 24.28 -31.97 -5.87
N ASP A 34 23.77 -32.24 -7.08
CA ASP A 34 23.30 -31.20 -8.01
C ASP A 34 21.80 -30.93 -7.82
N VAL A 35 21.11 -31.71 -6.98
CA VAL A 35 19.68 -31.60 -6.73
C VAL A 35 19.43 -30.98 -5.35
N THR A 36 18.62 -29.95 -5.31
CA THR A 36 18.19 -29.28 -4.09
C THR A 36 16.66 -29.27 -4.02
N LEU A 37 16.11 -29.78 -2.91
CA LEU A 37 14.68 -29.75 -2.62
C LEU A 37 14.34 -28.49 -1.83
N ALA A 38 13.37 -27.70 -2.28
CA ALA A 38 12.96 -26.49 -1.58
C ALA A 38 11.44 -26.35 -1.55
N THR A 39 10.97 -25.42 -0.74
CA THR A 39 9.62 -24.87 -0.84
C THR A 39 9.78 -23.40 -1.12
N LEU A 40 9.21 -22.92 -2.23
CA LEU A 40 9.27 -21.53 -2.66
C LEU A 40 7.84 -21.01 -2.79
N TYR A 41 7.50 -19.98 -2.03
CA TYR A 41 6.15 -19.38 -2.02
C TYR A 41 5.05 -20.43 -1.79
N GLU A 42 5.27 -21.28 -0.78
CA GLU A 42 4.38 -22.40 -0.40
C GLU A 42 4.27 -23.54 -1.42
N ILE A 43 4.98 -23.45 -2.54
CA ILE A 43 4.99 -24.49 -3.58
C ILE A 43 6.30 -25.30 -3.47
N PRO A 44 6.23 -26.63 -3.30
CA PRO A 44 7.41 -27.47 -3.35
C PRO A 44 8.10 -27.37 -4.72
N ALA A 45 9.43 -27.31 -4.71
CA ALA A 45 10.23 -27.10 -5.91
C ALA A 45 11.50 -27.97 -5.89
N ILE A 46 11.95 -28.35 -7.09
CA ILE A 46 13.20 -29.08 -7.31
C ILE A 46 14.13 -28.19 -8.12
N LEU A 47 15.24 -27.82 -7.49
CA LEU A 47 16.29 -27.01 -8.08
C LEU A 47 17.39 -27.96 -8.55
N ILE A 48 17.76 -27.87 -9.83
CA ILE A 48 18.78 -28.72 -10.42
C ILE A 48 19.90 -27.85 -10.98
N LEU A 49 21.10 -27.97 -10.39
CA LEU A 49 22.30 -27.30 -10.86
C LEU A 49 22.81 -27.98 -12.14
N ARG A 50 23.06 -27.18 -13.17
CA ARG A 50 23.54 -27.62 -14.49
C ARG A 50 24.77 -26.84 -14.89
N HIS A 51 25.84 -27.56 -15.25
CA HIS A 51 27.03 -26.98 -15.85
C HIS A 51 26.93 -27.08 -17.37
N GLN A 52 26.57 -26.04 -18.10
CA GLN A 52 26.47 -26.16 -19.57
C GLN A 52 27.82 -26.57 -20.20
N SER A 53 27.77 -27.41 -21.25
CA SER A 53 28.96 -27.90 -21.95
C SER A 53 29.34 -26.91 -23.05
N GLY A 54 30.33 -26.03 -22.80
CA GLY A 54 30.80 -25.03 -23.76
C GLY A 54 31.42 -23.80 -23.08
N PRO A 55 31.53 -22.64 -23.76
CA PRO A 55 31.90 -21.36 -23.11
C PRO A 55 30.82 -20.85 -22.14
N GLN A 56 29.72 -21.60 -22.00
CA GLN A 56 28.55 -21.23 -21.24
C GLN A 56 28.70 -21.55 -19.76
N THR A 57 28.03 -20.73 -18.95
CA THR A 57 28.13 -20.71 -17.49
C THR A 57 27.13 -21.67 -16.84
N ALA A 58 27.30 -21.95 -15.55
CA ALA A 58 26.35 -22.78 -14.81
C ALA A 58 24.97 -22.10 -14.68
N GLU A 59 23.93 -22.91 -14.59
CA GLU A 59 22.55 -22.50 -14.40
C GLU A 59 21.87 -23.37 -13.34
N VAL A 60 20.80 -22.85 -12.73
CA VAL A 60 19.92 -23.62 -11.85
C VAL A 60 18.53 -23.70 -12.49
N HIS A 61 18.08 -24.90 -12.80
CA HIS A 61 16.76 -25.14 -13.38
C HIS A 61 15.77 -25.47 -12.26
N ILE A 62 14.67 -24.73 -12.18
CA ILE A 62 13.67 -24.86 -11.12
C ILE A 62 12.41 -25.51 -11.69
N HIS A 63 12.03 -26.63 -11.11
CA HIS A 63 10.82 -27.37 -11.44
C HIS A 63 9.82 -27.21 -10.31
N MET A 64 8.71 -26.53 -10.58
CA MET A 64 7.64 -26.31 -9.60
C MET A 64 6.73 -27.54 -9.56
N LEU A 65 6.39 -27.97 -8.34
CA LEU A 65 5.53 -29.12 -8.08
C LEU A 65 4.14 -28.62 -7.68
N ASN A 66 3.31 -28.31 -8.68
CA ASN A 66 1.99 -27.67 -8.52
C ASN A 66 0.89 -28.57 -7.90
N GLY A 67 1.27 -29.66 -7.23
CA GLY A 67 0.36 -30.53 -6.50
C GLY A 67 0.34 -31.99 -6.98
N PRO A 68 -0.40 -32.85 -6.27
CA PRO A 68 -0.48 -34.28 -6.59
C PRO A 68 -1.17 -34.50 -7.94
N GLY A 69 -0.53 -35.30 -8.81
CA GLY A 69 -1.05 -35.67 -10.13
C GLY A 69 -0.72 -34.69 -11.26
N GLN A 70 -0.20 -33.49 -10.96
CA GLN A 70 0.31 -32.58 -11.99
C GLN A 70 1.77 -32.88 -12.31
N ALA A 71 2.13 -32.79 -13.60
CA ALA A 71 3.51 -32.95 -14.03
C ALA A 71 4.37 -31.77 -13.52
N PRO A 72 5.61 -32.01 -13.07
CA PRO A 72 6.54 -30.94 -12.74
C PRO A 72 6.77 -30.04 -13.95
N VAL A 73 6.61 -28.73 -13.76
CA VAL A 73 6.83 -27.75 -14.82
C VAL A 73 8.16 -27.05 -14.59
N ARG A 74 9.07 -27.11 -15.56
CA ARG A 74 10.27 -26.29 -15.58
C ARG A 74 9.86 -24.85 -15.87
N SER A 75 9.71 -24.01 -14.84
CA SER A 75 9.18 -22.66 -14.97
C SER A 75 10.24 -21.57 -14.82
N HIS A 76 11.37 -21.85 -14.15
CA HIS A 76 12.38 -20.83 -13.90
C HIS A 76 13.81 -21.34 -14.13
N ILE A 77 14.67 -20.48 -14.66
CA ILE A 77 16.10 -20.72 -14.82
C ILE A 77 16.89 -19.57 -14.20
N LEU A 78 17.80 -19.88 -13.28
CA LEU A 78 18.72 -18.90 -12.70
C LEU A 78 20.03 -18.92 -13.50
N ARG A 79 20.39 -17.79 -14.13
CA ARG A 79 21.65 -17.65 -14.87
C ARG A 79 22.76 -17.23 -13.88
N LEU A 80 23.73 -18.12 -13.62
CA LEU A 80 24.78 -17.86 -12.62
C LEU A 80 25.95 -17.06 -13.18
N ASN A 81 26.19 -17.14 -14.50
CA ASN A 81 27.30 -16.48 -15.19
C ASN A 81 28.70 -16.84 -14.62
N LEU A 82 28.82 -17.99 -13.95
CA LEU A 82 30.03 -18.50 -13.31
C LEU A 82 30.19 -20.00 -13.58
N THR A 83 31.39 -20.52 -13.42
CA THR A 83 31.69 -21.96 -13.49
C THR A 83 32.41 -22.40 -12.23
N GLY A 84 32.19 -23.65 -11.80
CA GLY A 84 32.83 -24.19 -10.60
C GLY A 84 31.87 -24.91 -9.68
N ARG A 85 32.22 -24.93 -8.39
CA ARG A 85 31.42 -25.55 -7.32
C ARG A 85 30.44 -24.55 -6.75
N PHE A 86 29.17 -24.97 -6.70
CA PHE A 86 28.09 -24.19 -6.15
C PHE A 86 27.42 -24.96 -5.01
N ALA A 87 26.89 -24.21 -4.06
CA ALA A 87 25.94 -24.72 -3.07
C ALA A 87 24.71 -23.82 -3.06
N ILE A 88 23.55 -24.38 -2.71
CA ILE A 88 22.28 -23.67 -2.76
C ILE A 88 21.62 -23.71 -1.39
N ASN A 89 21.18 -22.56 -0.91
CA ASN A 89 20.32 -22.43 0.26
C ASN A 89 19.07 -21.64 -0.13
N VAL A 90 17.99 -21.83 0.62
CA VAL A 90 16.76 -21.05 0.51
C VAL A 90 16.48 -20.36 1.83
N VAL A 91 16.25 -19.05 1.80
CA VAL A 91 15.96 -18.24 2.99
C VAL A 91 14.85 -17.25 2.66
N ASP A 92 13.70 -17.36 3.33
CA ASP A 92 12.55 -16.44 3.14
C ASP A 92 12.09 -16.37 1.65
N ASP A 93 12.06 -17.55 1.00
CA ASP A 93 11.85 -17.79 -0.44
C ASP A 93 12.88 -17.17 -1.40
N LEU A 94 13.97 -16.61 -0.89
CA LEU A 94 15.12 -16.25 -1.71
C LEU A 94 16.03 -17.45 -1.91
N ILE A 95 16.46 -17.65 -3.14
CA ILE A 95 17.44 -18.68 -3.49
C ILE A 95 18.83 -18.04 -3.42
N LEU A 96 19.66 -18.56 -2.51
CA LEU A 96 21.05 -18.17 -2.32
C LEU A 96 21.94 -19.18 -3.02
N VAL A 97 22.68 -18.74 -4.03
CA VAL A 97 23.65 -19.57 -4.75
C VAL A 97 25.04 -19.16 -4.34
N HIS A 98 25.69 -20.01 -3.57
CA HIS A 98 27.04 -19.81 -3.05
C HIS A 98 28.06 -20.32 -4.08
N HIS A 99 28.93 -19.45 -4.58
CA HIS A 99 30.01 -19.83 -5.46
C HIS A 99 31.33 -19.93 -4.69
N GLN A 100 31.88 -21.13 -4.63
CA GLN A 100 33.00 -21.43 -3.74
C GLN A 100 34.30 -20.74 -4.18
N ALA A 101 34.59 -20.71 -5.48
CA ALA A 101 35.85 -20.18 -5.98
C ALA A 101 35.95 -18.64 -5.84
N SER A 102 34.85 -17.92 -6.04
CA SER A 102 34.81 -16.46 -5.81
C SER A 102 34.53 -16.08 -4.37
N LYS A 103 34.16 -17.02 -3.49
CA LYS A 103 33.73 -16.77 -2.10
C LYS A 103 32.59 -15.75 -2.01
N THR A 104 31.63 -15.85 -2.93
CA THR A 104 30.47 -14.95 -2.99
C THR A 104 29.17 -15.72 -3.07
N SER A 105 28.06 -15.03 -2.83
CA SER A 105 26.70 -15.55 -2.90
C SER A 105 25.86 -14.63 -3.76
N GLN A 106 25.17 -15.23 -4.71
CA GLN A 106 24.16 -14.60 -5.55
C GLN A 106 22.79 -14.83 -4.93
N VAL A 107 21.94 -13.81 -4.97
CA VAL A 107 20.57 -13.86 -4.43
C VAL A 107 19.60 -13.79 -5.60
N TYR A 108 18.64 -14.71 -5.63
CA TYR A 108 17.60 -14.77 -6.65
C TYR A 108 16.21 -14.82 -5.99
N ASP A 109 15.23 -14.22 -6.66
CA ASP A 109 13.83 -14.27 -6.28
C ASP A 109 12.99 -14.64 -7.50
N ILE A 110 12.33 -15.80 -7.45
CA ILE A 110 11.52 -16.28 -8.57
C ILE A 110 10.22 -15.47 -8.77
N SER A 111 9.82 -14.65 -7.79
CA SER A 111 8.62 -13.81 -7.90
C SER A 111 8.86 -12.51 -8.67
N LEU A 112 10.12 -12.11 -8.83
CA LEU A 112 10.47 -10.96 -9.64
C LEU A 112 10.43 -11.37 -11.12
N SER A 113 9.75 -10.57 -11.93
CA SER A 113 9.63 -10.83 -13.36
C SER A 113 10.88 -10.31 -14.09
N ASP A 114 11.45 -11.14 -14.95
CA ASP A 114 12.58 -10.81 -15.83
C ASP A 114 12.26 -11.40 -17.23
N GLU A 115 13.26 -11.64 -18.07
CA GLU A 115 13.08 -12.19 -19.42
C GLU A 115 12.29 -13.53 -19.41
N SER A 116 11.22 -13.63 -20.19
CA SER A 116 10.41 -14.84 -20.36
C SER A 116 10.31 -15.23 -21.82
N ASP A 117 10.49 -16.52 -22.13
CA ASP A 117 10.26 -17.10 -23.47
C ASP A 117 8.82 -17.62 -23.65
N GLY A 118 7.92 -17.29 -22.71
CA GLY A 118 6.53 -17.76 -22.67
C GLY A 118 6.35 -19.11 -21.96
N THR A 119 7.42 -19.89 -21.77
CA THR A 119 7.40 -21.17 -21.05
C THR A 119 8.24 -21.14 -19.78
N VAL A 120 9.38 -20.45 -19.82
CA VAL A 120 10.37 -20.35 -18.77
C VAL A 120 10.73 -18.88 -18.54
N THR A 121 10.83 -18.50 -17.27
CA THR A 121 11.37 -17.19 -16.85
C THR A 121 12.85 -17.32 -16.49
N TYR A 122 13.69 -16.50 -17.11
CA TYR A 122 15.11 -16.42 -16.84
C TYR A 122 15.37 -15.33 -15.82
N HIS A 123 16.05 -15.68 -14.73
CA HIS A 123 16.30 -14.77 -13.61
C HIS A 123 17.77 -14.38 -13.54
N LYS A 124 18.00 -13.08 -13.35
CA LYS A 124 19.28 -12.51 -12.93
C LYS A 124 19.32 -12.36 -11.40
N SER A 125 20.54 -12.21 -10.86
CA SER A 125 20.67 -11.98 -9.42
C SER A 125 20.13 -10.60 -9.06
N VAL A 126 19.38 -10.53 -7.96
CA VAL A 126 18.74 -9.30 -7.46
C VAL A 126 19.76 -8.21 -7.13
N THR A 127 20.93 -8.62 -6.65
CA THR A 127 22.03 -7.72 -6.29
C THR A 127 23.36 -8.30 -6.79
N LEU A 128 24.41 -7.50 -6.76
CA LEU A 128 25.75 -7.97 -7.07
C LEU A 128 26.17 -9.09 -6.11
N PRO A 129 26.94 -10.10 -6.55
CA PRO A 129 27.40 -11.18 -5.68
C PRO A 129 28.19 -10.64 -4.48
N ARG A 130 27.86 -11.10 -3.27
CA ARG A 130 28.53 -10.68 -2.03
C ARG A 130 28.92 -11.86 -1.16
N SER A 131 29.99 -11.71 -0.40
CA SER A 131 30.39 -12.72 0.58
C SER A 131 29.45 -12.70 1.79
N LEU A 132 29.28 -13.85 2.45
CA LEU A 132 28.64 -13.92 3.76
C LEU A 132 29.41 -13.06 4.77
N LYS A 133 28.72 -12.54 5.78
CA LYS A 133 29.35 -11.75 6.83
C LYS A 133 30.43 -12.62 7.53
N PRO A 134 31.70 -12.17 7.61
CA PRO A 134 32.73 -12.86 8.37
C PRO A 134 32.29 -13.09 9.81
N THR A 135 32.62 -14.26 10.36
CA THR A 135 32.28 -14.64 11.72
C THR A 135 33.49 -15.23 12.41
N THR A 136 33.59 -15.00 13.72
CA THR A 136 34.68 -15.48 14.55
C THR A 136 34.13 -16.36 15.66
N LEU A 137 34.81 -17.47 15.95
CA LEU A 137 34.48 -18.34 17.07
C LEU A 137 35.47 -18.13 18.22
N PRO A 138 35.00 -18.06 19.48
CA PRO A 138 35.89 -18.13 20.62
C PRO A 138 36.45 -19.54 20.72
N VAL A 139 37.78 -19.67 20.82
CA VAL A 139 38.44 -20.96 21.00
C VAL A 139 38.31 -21.38 22.48
N PRO A 140 37.64 -22.50 22.81
CA PRO A 140 37.54 -22.95 24.19
C PRO A 140 38.91 -23.43 24.70
N GLY A 141 39.30 -22.99 25.92
CA GLY A 141 40.44 -23.59 26.65
C GLY A 141 41.75 -22.79 26.69
N LEU A 142 41.79 -21.54 26.22
CA LEU A 142 42.94 -20.64 26.39
C LEU A 142 42.69 -19.62 27.52
N VAL A 143 43.75 -19.27 28.26
CA VAL A 143 43.71 -18.30 29.38
C VAL A 143 43.33 -16.89 28.90
N GLU A 144 43.65 -16.58 27.64
CA GLU A 144 43.19 -15.38 26.93
C GLU A 144 42.22 -15.77 25.80
N PRO A 145 41.09 -15.06 25.63
CA PRO A 145 40.12 -15.37 24.59
C PRO A 145 40.70 -15.04 23.20
N GLN A 146 41.27 -16.05 22.54
CA GLN A 146 41.63 -15.95 21.12
C GLN A 146 40.40 -16.28 20.26
N SER A 147 40.07 -15.38 19.33
CA SER A 147 39.00 -15.56 18.36
C SER A 147 39.55 -16.18 17.07
N HIS A 148 39.01 -17.31 16.64
CA HIS A 148 39.34 -17.93 15.37
C HIS A 148 38.41 -17.40 14.26
N GLU A 149 38.96 -16.81 13.20
CA GLU A 149 38.17 -16.43 12.02
C GLU A 149 37.71 -17.68 11.27
N CYS A 150 36.40 -17.80 11.05
CA CYS A 150 35.85 -18.92 10.32
C CYS A 150 36.10 -18.77 8.83
N GLU A 151 36.66 -19.81 8.21
CA GLU A 151 36.87 -19.88 6.77
C GLU A 151 35.52 -19.99 6.04
N LEU A 152 35.05 -18.88 5.47
CA LEU A 152 33.85 -18.87 4.64
C LEU A 152 34.08 -19.59 3.31
N TYR A 153 33.06 -20.31 2.82
CA TYR A 153 33.07 -21.06 1.56
C TYR A 153 34.12 -22.17 1.53
N SER A 154 34.38 -22.78 2.69
CA SER A 154 35.30 -23.92 2.80
C SER A 154 34.82 -25.10 1.92
N PRO A 155 35.75 -25.84 1.28
CA PRO A 155 35.41 -27.05 0.51
C PRO A 155 34.77 -28.15 1.36
N ASN A 156 34.85 -28.04 2.69
CA ASN A 156 34.29 -28.99 3.64
C ASN A 156 32.88 -28.60 4.12
N TRP A 157 32.29 -27.55 3.53
CA TRP A 157 30.92 -27.18 3.81
C TRP A 157 29.95 -28.22 3.25
N VAL A 158 29.07 -28.69 4.11
CA VAL A 158 27.93 -29.52 3.72
C VAL A 158 26.66 -28.70 3.93
N VAL A 159 25.89 -28.52 2.86
CA VAL A 159 24.71 -27.66 2.87
C VAL A 159 23.44 -28.47 2.98
N PHE A 160 22.57 -28.06 3.90
CA PHE A 160 21.26 -28.64 4.13
C PHE A 160 20.17 -27.60 3.97
N GLN A 161 19.01 -28.04 3.47
CA GLN A 161 17.87 -27.17 3.25
C GLN A 161 17.12 -26.91 4.57
N PRO A 162 16.51 -25.73 4.73
CA PRO A 162 16.54 -24.62 3.78
C PRO A 162 17.84 -23.80 3.88
N ASN A 163 18.38 -23.59 5.08
CA ASN A 163 19.40 -22.56 5.34
C ASN A 163 20.54 -23.00 6.27
N ILE A 164 20.87 -24.30 6.29
CA ILE A 164 21.85 -24.87 7.21
C ILE A 164 23.16 -25.14 6.48
N VAL A 165 24.28 -24.79 7.12
CA VAL A 165 25.64 -25.12 6.65
C VAL A 165 26.39 -25.81 7.78
N ILE A 166 26.89 -27.01 7.52
CA ILE A 166 27.75 -27.75 8.45
C ILE A 166 29.19 -27.58 8.00
N ASP A 167 30.03 -27.03 8.87
CA ASP A 167 31.47 -26.99 8.67
C ASP A 167 32.09 -28.21 9.35
N ALA A 168 32.41 -29.23 8.55
CA ALA A 168 32.99 -30.47 9.05
C ALA A 168 34.39 -30.30 9.66
N LYS A 169 35.14 -29.26 9.28
CA LYS A 169 36.48 -28.98 9.80
C LYS A 169 36.39 -28.35 11.19
N LEU A 170 35.43 -27.43 11.38
CA LEU A 170 35.20 -26.76 12.66
C LEU A 170 34.23 -27.53 13.58
N GLY A 171 33.56 -28.57 13.08
CA GLY A 171 32.52 -29.29 13.83
C GLY A 171 31.30 -28.41 14.16
N CYS A 172 31.09 -27.34 13.39
CA CYS A 172 30.09 -26.31 13.68
C CYS A 172 28.88 -26.44 12.76
N LEU A 173 27.69 -26.18 13.32
CA LEU A 173 26.44 -26.06 12.57
C LEU A 173 26.05 -24.58 12.52
N TRP A 174 25.86 -24.06 11.32
CA TRP A 174 25.53 -22.67 11.05
C TRP A 174 24.15 -22.53 10.44
N HIS A 175 23.49 -21.41 10.76
CA HIS A 175 22.24 -21.00 10.12
C HIS A 175 22.46 -19.71 9.34
N ILE A 176 22.13 -19.74 8.05
CA ILE A 176 22.13 -18.54 7.21
C ILE A 176 20.87 -17.73 7.51
N LYS A 177 21.06 -16.47 7.88
CA LYS A 177 19.97 -15.51 8.09
C LYS A 177 20.07 -14.37 7.08
N LEU A 178 18.92 -14.00 6.53
CA LEU A 178 18.81 -12.85 5.64
C LEU A 178 18.81 -11.55 6.48
N CYS A 179 19.72 -10.64 6.17
CA CYS A 179 19.67 -9.28 6.66
C CYS A 179 18.95 -8.40 5.62
N LEU A 180 17.62 -8.29 5.74
CA LEU A 180 16.79 -7.63 4.73
C LEU A 180 17.14 -6.14 4.58
N THR A 181 17.43 -5.43 5.68
CA THR A 181 17.84 -4.02 5.66
C THR A 181 19.08 -3.80 4.78
N THR A 182 20.12 -4.62 4.97
CA THR A 182 21.34 -4.56 4.16
C THR A 182 21.09 -4.94 2.71
N LEU A 183 20.29 -5.98 2.45
CA LEU A 183 19.94 -6.37 1.08
C LEU A 183 19.21 -5.23 0.34
N CYS A 184 18.19 -4.64 0.98
CA CYS A 184 17.43 -3.55 0.42
C CYS A 184 18.29 -2.30 0.16
N SER A 185 19.24 -1.99 1.04
CA SER A 185 20.18 -0.86 0.83
C SER A 185 21.09 -1.03 -0.40
N GLN A 186 21.23 -2.26 -0.91
CA GLN A 186 22.07 -2.57 -2.07
C GLN A 186 21.28 -2.55 -3.39
N ILE A 187 19.95 -2.53 -3.34
CA ILE A 187 19.09 -2.46 -4.51
C ILE A 187 18.89 -0.99 -4.86
N THR A 188 19.31 -0.59 -6.06
CA THR A 188 19.20 0.81 -6.51
C THR A 188 17.79 1.20 -6.91
N ASP A 189 17.02 0.26 -7.46
CA ASP A 189 15.64 0.51 -7.87
C ASP A 189 14.68 0.31 -6.70
N LEU A 190 14.08 1.42 -6.26
CA LEU A 190 13.10 1.46 -5.17
C LEU A 190 11.89 0.56 -5.45
N ALA A 191 11.39 0.49 -6.69
CA ALA A 191 10.21 -0.29 -7.04
C ALA A 191 10.51 -1.80 -6.95
N LEU A 192 11.64 -2.23 -7.50
CA LEU A 192 12.12 -3.61 -7.39
C LEU A 192 12.33 -4.01 -5.93
N CYS A 193 12.96 -3.12 -5.15
CA CYS A 193 13.18 -3.32 -3.73
C CYS A 193 11.86 -3.45 -2.95
N THR A 194 10.84 -2.68 -3.33
CA THR A 194 9.50 -2.73 -2.76
C THR A 194 8.83 -4.08 -3.03
N GLN A 195 8.84 -4.54 -4.28
CA GLN A 195 8.29 -5.87 -4.65
C GLN A 195 8.96 -6.99 -3.84
N LEU A 196 10.30 -6.94 -3.72
CA LEU A 196 11.05 -7.90 -2.94
C LEU A 196 10.66 -7.85 -1.47
N ALA A 197 10.65 -6.67 -0.85
CA ALA A 197 10.37 -6.49 0.57
C ALA A 197 8.94 -6.93 0.94
N LEU A 198 7.95 -6.69 0.07
CA LEU A 198 6.55 -7.10 0.27
C LEU A 198 6.37 -8.62 0.45
N LYS A 199 7.36 -9.42 0.04
CA LYS A 199 7.35 -10.88 0.10
C LYS A 199 8.21 -11.46 1.23
N ARG A 200 8.74 -10.63 2.14
CA ARG A 200 9.66 -11.05 3.22
C ARG A 200 9.06 -10.91 4.60
N THR A 201 9.47 -11.80 5.51
CA THR A 201 8.93 -11.93 6.86
C THR A 201 9.11 -10.64 7.71
N THR A 202 10.18 -9.88 7.50
CA THR A 202 10.44 -8.61 8.21
C THR A 202 10.22 -7.36 7.35
N GLY A 203 9.60 -7.54 6.17
CA GLY A 203 9.55 -6.53 5.12
C GLY A 203 8.79 -5.26 5.46
N LYS A 204 7.75 -5.33 6.31
CA LYS A 204 6.93 -4.15 6.67
C LYS A 204 7.76 -3.01 7.26
N SER A 205 8.53 -3.30 8.31
CA SER A 205 9.34 -2.31 9.00
C SER A 205 10.46 -1.74 8.11
N VAL A 206 11.12 -2.61 7.35
CA VAL A 206 12.19 -2.24 6.42
C VAL A 206 11.65 -1.36 5.29
N LEU A 207 10.50 -1.73 4.72
CA LEU A 207 9.90 -1.01 3.61
C LEU A 207 9.42 0.39 4.02
N LEU A 208 8.76 0.51 5.18
CA LEU A 208 8.33 1.82 5.70
C LEU A 208 9.52 2.75 5.95
N GLN A 209 10.61 2.23 6.52
CA GLN A 209 11.83 3.01 6.72
C GLN A 209 12.48 3.38 5.39
N LEU A 210 12.53 2.45 4.44
CA LEU A 210 13.14 2.66 3.13
C LEU A 210 12.39 3.71 2.30
N LEU A 211 11.06 3.69 2.33
CA LEU A 211 10.23 4.72 1.69
C LEU A 211 10.49 6.10 2.31
N LEU A 212 10.55 6.18 3.64
CA LEU A 212 10.86 7.42 4.34
C LEU A 212 12.24 7.95 3.95
N ASP A 213 13.27 7.10 3.99
CA ASP A 213 14.64 7.46 3.62
C ASP A 213 14.70 7.96 2.16
N HIS A 214 13.95 7.33 1.25
CA HIS A 214 13.89 7.76 -0.16
C HIS A 214 13.18 9.11 -0.33
N ILE A 215 12.08 9.35 0.41
CA ILE A 215 11.35 10.62 0.40
C ILE A 215 12.21 11.76 0.93
N LEU A 216 13.08 11.48 1.91
CA LEU A 216 14.00 12.46 2.51
C LEU A 216 15.25 12.75 1.69
N LEU A 217 15.47 12.04 0.57
CA LEU A 217 16.57 12.36 -0.34
C LEU A 217 16.42 13.78 -0.91
N PRO A 218 17.53 14.48 -1.22
CA PRO A 218 17.47 15.83 -1.76
C PRO A 218 16.78 15.91 -3.14
N LYS A 219 16.78 14.80 -3.89
CA LYS A 219 16.11 14.64 -5.19
C LYS A 219 15.45 13.26 -5.25
N PRO A 220 14.25 13.08 -4.67
CA PRO A 220 13.55 11.80 -4.69
C PRO A 220 13.01 11.51 -6.09
N SER A 221 13.05 10.24 -6.50
CA SER A 221 12.44 9.82 -7.77
C SER A 221 10.94 9.60 -7.55
N LEU A 222 10.12 10.62 -7.83
CA LEU A 222 8.67 10.57 -7.64
C LEU A 222 8.02 9.44 -8.43
N PHE A 223 8.53 9.15 -9.63
CA PHE A 223 8.04 8.04 -10.46
C PHE A 223 8.25 6.69 -9.77
N LYS A 224 9.45 6.46 -9.20
CA LYS A 224 9.75 5.21 -8.49
C LYS A 224 9.02 5.11 -7.15
N LEU A 225 8.79 6.25 -6.50
CA LEU A 225 7.94 6.31 -5.31
C LEU A 225 6.49 5.95 -5.64
N GLN A 226 5.94 6.48 -6.73
CA GLN A 226 4.61 6.12 -7.24
C GLN A 226 4.50 4.63 -7.53
N GLU A 227 5.45 4.08 -8.30
CA GLU A 227 5.49 2.65 -8.65
C GLU A 227 5.52 1.78 -7.39
N SER A 228 6.24 2.21 -6.35
CA SER A 228 6.30 1.51 -5.06
C SER A 228 4.97 1.55 -4.31
N PHE A 229 4.30 2.70 -4.26
CA PHE A 229 2.94 2.77 -3.70
C PHE A 229 1.96 1.91 -4.50
N ASN A 230 2.09 1.84 -5.82
CA ASN A 230 1.28 0.99 -6.67
C ASN A 230 1.44 -0.49 -6.32
N HIS A 231 2.68 -0.97 -6.10
CA HIS A 231 2.91 -2.34 -5.63
C HIS A 231 2.30 -2.61 -4.25
N ILE A 232 2.42 -1.66 -3.31
CA ILE A 232 1.85 -1.78 -1.96
C ILE A 232 0.32 -1.86 -2.02
N ASN A 233 -0.30 -0.92 -2.72
CA ASN A 233 -1.74 -0.82 -2.84
C ASN A 233 -2.34 -1.96 -3.68
N SER A 234 -1.59 -2.49 -4.66
CA SER A 234 -1.96 -3.72 -5.38
C SER A 234 -2.09 -4.91 -4.43
N VAL A 235 -1.11 -5.13 -3.55
CA VAL A 235 -1.14 -6.22 -2.57
C VAL A 235 -2.29 -6.03 -1.58
N TYR A 236 -2.48 -4.80 -1.09
CA TYR A 236 -3.60 -4.47 -0.21
C TYR A 236 -4.95 -4.72 -0.88
N ARG A 237 -5.12 -4.29 -2.14
CA ARG A 237 -6.35 -4.45 -2.90
C ARG A 237 -6.71 -5.91 -3.12
N ILE A 238 -5.76 -6.73 -3.55
CA ILE A 238 -5.97 -8.18 -3.75
C ILE A 238 -6.43 -8.83 -2.45
N TRP A 239 -5.81 -8.48 -1.32
CA TRP A 239 -6.20 -9.02 -0.01
C TRP A 239 -7.59 -8.53 0.41
N ALA A 240 -7.87 -7.24 0.27
CA ALA A 240 -9.16 -6.65 0.65
C ALA A 240 -10.32 -7.22 -0.17
N GLU A 241 -10.13 -7.44 -1.48
CA GLU A 241 -11.13 -8.09 -2.33
C GLU A 241 -11.39 -9.55 -1.91
N ALA A 242 -10.34 -10.31 -1.58
CA ALA A 242 -10.48 -11.68 -1.09
C ALA A 242 -11.23 -11.74 0.25
N GLU A 243 -10.98 -10.80 1.15
CA GLU A 243 -11.73 -10.65 2.41
C GLU A 243 -13.22 -10.37 2.16
N ILE A 244 -13.55 -9.40 1.28
CA ILE A 244 -14.94 -9.03 0.97
C ILE A 244 -15.68 -10.20 0.30
N GLN A 245 -15.04 -10.90 -0.63
CA GLN A 245 -15.62 -12.07 -1.30
C GLN A 245 -15.95 -13.18 -0.29
N MET A 246 -15.08 -13.42 0.69
CA MET A 246 -15.35 -14.42 1.73
C MET A 246 -16.58 -14.04 2.58
N GLN A 247 -16.73 -12.76 2.93
CA GLN A 247 -17.85 -12.27 3.73
C GLN A 247 -19.19 -12.28 2.97
N THR A 248 -19.16 -12.13 1.64
CA THR A 248 -20.37 -12.00 0.81
C THR A 248 -20.80 -13.29 0.11
N ALA A 249 -19.89 -14.25 -0.11
CA ALA A 249 -20.13 -15.49 -0.87
C ALA A 249 -20.68 -16.66 -0.05
N SER A 250 -21.27 -16.42 1.12
CA SER A 250 -21.84 -17.47 1.98
C SER A 250 -23.38 -17.54 1.84
N PRO A 251 -23.96 -18.52 1.12
CA PRO A 251 -25.38 -18.83 1.25
C PRO A 251 -25.71 -19.23 2.70
N VAL A 252 -26.90 -18.87 3.19
CA VAL A 252 -27.39 -19.20 4.55
C VAL A 252 -27.38 -20.71 4.86
N SER A 253 -27.27 -21.58 3.84
CA SER A 253 -27.23 -23.04 4.00
C SER A 253 -25.89 -23.72 3.65
N ALA A 254 -24.83 -22.98 3.31
CA ALA A 254 -23.52 -23.56 2.99
C ALA A 254 -22.63 -23.61 4.24
N PRO A 255 -21.85 -24.70 4.45
CA PRO A 255 -20.87 -24.73 5.52
C PRO A 255 -19.85 -23.59 5.33
N PRO A 256 -19.45 -22.90 6.41
CA PRO A 256 -18.54 -21.76 6.30
C PRO A 256 -17.21 -22.19 5.66
N PRO A 257 -16.61 -21.35 4.79
CA PRO A 257 -15.30 -21.62 4.22
C PRO A 257 -14.28 -21.89 5.32
N SER A 258 -13.50 -22.96 5.17
CA SER A 258 -12.80 -23.59 6.28
C SER A 258 -11.59 -22.82 6.81
N LYS A 259 -11.10 -21.76 6.13
CA LYS A 259 -10.06 -20.84 6.62
C LYS A 259 -10.20 -19.44 5.98
N PRO A 260 -9.95 -18.35 6.74
CA PRO A 260 -9.83 -17.01 6.16
C PRO A 260 -8.65 -16.92 5.19
N PRO A 261 -8.69 -16.02 4.19
CA PRO A 261 -7.56 -15.76 3.33
C PRO A 261 -6.38 -15.35 4.21
N ALA A 262 -5.27 -16.09 4.10
CA ALA A 262 -4.08 -15.76 4.86
C ALA A 262 -3.62 -14.34 4.46
N PRO A 263 -3.31 -13.47 5.43
CA PRO A 263 -2.80 -12.15 5.11
C PRO A 263 -1.50 -12.30 4.30
N PRO A 264 -1.24 -11.42 3.33
CA PRO A 264 0.05 -11.41 2.66
C PRO A 264 1.15 -11.18 3.70
N ARG A 265 2.37 -11.67 3.41
CA ARG A 265 3.52 -11.55 4.32
C ARG A 265 3.76 -10.13 4.81
N VAL A 266 3.56 -9.16 3.94
CA VAL A 266 3.57 -7.74 4.28
C VAL A 266 2.27 -7.12 3.81
N LEU A 267 1.48 -6.67 4.78
CA LEU A 267 0.30 -5.85 4.57
C LEU A 267 0.57 -4.45 5.16
N ILE A 268 0.50 -3.43 4.30
CA ILE A 268 0.64 -2.03 4.68
C ILE A 268 -0.71 -1.36 4.46
N SER A 269 -1.26 -0.82 5.55
CA SER A 269 -2.51 -0.05 5.57
C SER A 269 -2.25 1.45 5.40
N GLN A 270 -3.32 2.20 5.15
CA GLN A 270 -3.28 3.67 5.14
C GLN A 270 -2.78 4.25 6.48
N SER A 271 -3.21 3.67 7.59
CA SER A 271 -2.72 4.02 8.93
C SER A 271 -1.21 3.78 9.09
N ASP A 272 -0.66 2.69 8.54
CA ASP A 272 0.77 2.42 8.61
C ASP A 272 1.59 3.51 7.91
N ILE A 273 1.15 3.94 6.71
CA ILE A 273 1.77 5.03 5.96
C ILE A 273 1.66 6.35 6.74
N TYR A 274 0.49 6.62 7.32
CA TYR A 274 0.26 7.82 8.11
C TYR A 274 1.22 7.93 9.29
N TYR A 275 1.24 6.95 10.20
CA TYR A 275 2.03 7.02 11.43
C TYR A 275 3.54 6.87 11.19
N ASN A 276 3.96 6.05 10.23
CA ASN A 276 5.39 5.74 10.05
C ASN A 276 6.10 6.68 9.07
N ILE A 277 5.37 7.34 8.16
CA ILE A 277 5.94 8.20 7.12
C ILE A 277 5.38 9.62 7.26
N LEU A 278 4.07 9.80 7.06
CA LEU A 278 3.49 11.15 6.91
C LEU A 278 3.58 11.98 8.18
N GLN A 279 3.29 11.39 9.35
CA GLN A 279 3.39 12.09 10.64
C GLN A 279 4.82 12.55 10.93
N LYS A 280 5.84 11.77 10.55
CA LYS A 280 7.25 12.17 10.71
C LYS A 280 7.63 13.36 9.83
N LEU A 281 7.06 13.43 8.63
CA LEU A 281 7.26 14.55 7.71
C LEU A 281 6.49 15.81 8.16
N MET A 282 5.32 15.65 8.78
CA MET A 282 4.52 16.77 9.30
C MET A 282 5.22 17.55 10.43
N ASN A 283 6.06 16.89 11.23
CA ASN A 283 6.69 17.52 12.39
C ASN A 283 7.79 18.53 12.01
N ASN A 284 8.24 18.54 10.76
CA ASN A 284 9.35 19.38 10.28
C ASN A 284 8.91 20.20 9.07
N ASP A 285 8.80 21.52 9.22
CA ASP A 285 8.39 22.43 8.15
C ASP A 285 9.32 22.37 6.92
N GLU A 286 10.61 22.03 7.11
CA GLU A 286 11.57 21.82 6.01
C GLU A 286 11.17 20.68 5.07
N HIS A 287 10.34 19.74 5.53
CA HIS A 287 9.89 18.59 4.76
C HIS A 287 8.49 18.78 4.14
N LEU A 288 7.92 19.99 4.18
CA LEU A 288 6.58 20.26 3.64
C LEU A 288 6.46 19.90 2.15
N GLN A 289 7.53 20.10 1.38
CA GLN A 289 7.59 19.69 -0.02
C GLN A 289 7.58 18.17 -0.20
N ASN A 290 8.32 17.45 0.64
CA ASN A 290 8.41 16.01 0.61
C ASN A 290 7.08 15.38 1.06
N LEU A 291 6.40 15.99 2.03
CA LEU A 291 5.06 15.62 2.48
C LEU A 291 4.05 15.74 1.33
N GLU A 292 4.05 16.87 0.62
CA GLU A 292 3.17 17.09 -0.53
C GLU A 292 3.36 16.01 -1.60
N TRP A 293 4.62 15.74 -1.97
CA TRP A 293 4.97 14.71 -2.94
C TRP A 293 4.53 13.32 -2.52
N ALA A 294 4.81 12.93 -1.27
CA ALA A 294 4.42 11.64 -0.74
C ALA A 294 2.90 11.47 -0.72
N LEU A 295 2.16 12.49 -0.28
CA LEU A 295 0.69 12.46 -0.23
C LEU A 295 0.08 12.37 -1.62
N THR A 296 0.55 13.19 -2.57
CA THR A 296 0.03 13.18 -3.93
C THR A 296 0.28 11.82 -4.58
N CYS A 297 1.51 11.29 -4.47
CA CYS A 297 1.81 9.99 -5.03
C CYS A 297 0.98 8.85 -4.39
N TYR A 298 0.87 8.87 -3.05
CA TYR A 298 0.12 7.83 -2.34
C TYR A 298 -1.37 7.88 -2.65
N ILE A 299 -2.00 9.06 -2.63
CA ILE A 299 -3.44 9.21 -2.89
C ILE A 299 -3.76 8.93 -4.37
N THR A 300 -2.91 9.35 -5.30
CA THR A 300 -3.05 8.96 -6.71
C THR A 300 -2.98 7.44 -6.86
N SER A 301 -2.08 6.77 -6.14
CA SER A 301 -2.01 5.31 -6.13
C SER A 301 -3.27 4.67 -5.54
N LEU A 302 -3.79 5.18 -4.42
CA LEU A 302 -5.05 4.68 -3.85
C LEU A 302 -6.21 4.79 -4.84
N SER A 303 -6.31 5.91 -5.54
CA SER A 303 -7.31 6.15 -6.59
C SER A 303 -7.17 5.19 -7.77
N GLU A 304 -5.95 4.93 -8.24
CA GLU A 304 -5.66 3.99 -9.33
C GLU A 304 -6.10 2.55 -9.01
N TYR A 305 -5.94 2.12 -7.75
CA TYR A 305 -6.39 0.81 -7.27
C TYR A 305 -7.81 0.80 -6.67
N CYS A 306 -8.58 1.88 -6.88
CA CYS A 306 -9.94 2.05 -6.40
C CYS A 306 -10.09 1.81 -4.88
N ILE A 307 -9.08 2.14 -4.09
CA ILE A 307 -9.10 2.03 -2.62
C ILE A 307 -9.65 3.35 -2.06
N PRO A 308 -10.71 3.32 -1.22
CA PRO A 308 -11.25 4.55 -0.64
C PRO A 308 -10.23 5.19 0.30
N THR A 309 -9.89 6.45 0.05
CA THR A 309 -8.97 7.23 0.86
C THR A 309 -9.60 7.61 2.20
N GLU A 310 -8.92 7.31 3.30
CA GLU A 310 -9.33 7.70 4.65
C GLU A 310 -9.42 9.22 4.80
N LEU A 311 -10.43 9.71 5.53
CA LEU A 311 -10.69 11.14 5.72
C LEU A 311 -9.46 11.90 6.25
N LEU A 312 -8.70 11.27 7.14
CA LEU A 312 -7.48 11.84 7.73
C LEU A 312 -6.42 12.19 6.68
N LEU A 313 -6.26 11.34 5.66
CA LEU A 313 -5.32 11.58 4.56
C LEU A 313 -5.80 12.71 3.65
N ASN A 314 -7.10 12.74 3.35
CA ASN A 314 -7.70 13.83 2.57
C ASN A 314 -7.55 15.18 3.28
N GLU A 315 -7.84 15.23 4.58
CA GLU A 315 -7.65 16.45 5.40
C GLU A 315 -6.18 16.91 5.38
N LEU A 316 -5.24 15.97 5.56
CA LEU A 316 -3.81 16.27 5.55
C LEU A 316 -3.34 16.80 4.19
N LEU A 317 -3.80 16.20 3.08
CA LEU A 317 -3.51 16.66 1.73
C LEU A 317 -4.01 18.09 1.50
N ILE A 318 -5.26 18.40 1.88
CA ILE A 318 -5.81 19.75 1.72
C ILE A 318 -5.00 20.76 2.51
N LYS A 319 -4.72 20.49 3.80
CA LYS A 319 -3.91 21.38 4.64
C LYS A 319 -2.53 21.63 4.03
N THR A 320 -1.87 20.58 3.55
CA THR A 320 -0.54 20.66 2.94
C THR A 320 -0.56 21.49 1.65
N LEU A 321 -1.54 21.27 0.76
CA LEU A 321 -1.66 22.03 -0.50
C LEU A 321 -1.98 23.50 -0.27
N VAL A 322 -2.81 23.81 0.72
CA VAL A 322 -3.16 25.20 1.07
C VAL A 322 -1.96 25.93 1.68
N GLN A 323 -1.22 25.29 2.59
CA GLN A 323 0.04 25.82 3.14
C GLN A 323 1.07 26.10 2.04
N ARG A 324 1.10 25.29 0.99
CA ARG A 324 1.99 25.47 -0.17
C ARG A 324 1.43 26.37 -1.27
N HIS A 325 0.25 26.96 -1.06
CA HIS A 325 -0.45 27.78 -2.05
C HIS A 325 -0.70 27.08 -3.40
N LYS A 326 -0.83 25.75 -3.42
CA LYS A 326 -1.06 24.93 -4.63
C LYS A 326 -2.55 24.68 -4.88
N PHE A 327 -3.31 25.76 -5.03
CA PHE A 327 -4.76 25.71 -5.18
C PHE A 327 -5.22 25.06 -6.49
N THR A 328 -4.50 25.27 -7.60
CA THR A 328 -4.85 24.64 -8.89
C THR A 328 -4.80 23.11 -8.82
N ALA A 329 -3.79 22.56 -8.13
CA ALA A 329 -3.69 21.12 -7.91
C ALA A 329 -4.85 20.61 -7.04
N LEU A 330 -5.17 21.32 -5.96
CA LEU A 330 -6.32 21.00 -5.10
C LEU A 330 -7.64 20.97 -5.89
N MET A 331 -7.86 21.98 -6.74
CA MET A 331 -9.04 22.05 -7.63
C MET A 331 -9.12 20.82 -8.54
N GLN A 332 -8.02 20.43 -9.17
CA GLN A 332 -7.97 19.27 -10.05
C GLN A 332 -8.28 17.98 -9.30
N LEU A 333 -7.69 17.77 -8.12
CA LEU A 333 -7.92 16.55 -7.32
C LEU A 333 -9.39 16.39 -6.89
N LEU A 334 -10.06 17.51 -6.58
CA LEU A 334 -11.49 17.52 -6.26
C LEU A 334 -12.38 17.35 -7.49
N GLN A 335 -12.05 18.01 -8.60
CA GLN A 335 -12.81 17.93 -9.84
C GLN A 335 -12.78 16.53 -10.47
N TYR A 336 -11.64 15.85 -10.39
CA TYR A 336 -11.49 14.48 -10.87
C TYR A 336 -11.96 13.41 -9.86
N GLY A 337 -12.48 13.81 -8.70
CA GLY A 337 -13.03 12.89 -7.70
C GLY A 337 -12.00 12.00 -7.02
N ILE A 338 -10.71 12.36 -7.06
CA ILE A 338 -9.64 11.63 -6.37
C ILE A 338 -9.81 11.74 -4.85
N VAL A 339 -10.23 12.91 -4.39
CA VAL A 339 -10.61 13.17 -3.00
C VAL A 339 -12.13 13.02 -2.89
N ALA A 340 -12.58 12.07 -2.09
CA ALA A 340 -14.00 11.81 -1.89
C ALA A 340 -14.70 12.99 -1.21
N ASP A 341 -15.90 13.33 -1.69
CA ASP A 341 -16.74 14.35 -1.10
C ASP A 341 -17.13 13.94 0.33
N SER A 342 -16.95 14.85 1.30
CA SER A 342 -17.46 14.63 2.66
C SER A 342 -17.80 15.95 3.35
N LYS A 343 -18.80 15.92 4.24
CA LYS A 343 -19.23 17.09 5.00
C LYS A 343 -18.09 17.76 5.79
N PRO A 344 -17.23 17.01 6.53
CA PRO A 344 -16.11 17.61 7.26
C PRO A 344 -15.11 18.32 6.34
N LEU A 345 -14.88 17.78 5.15
CA LEU A 345 -13.94 18.33 4.17
C LEU A 345 -14.49 19.60 3.52
N ALA A 346 -15.79 19.66 3.25
CA ALA A 346 -16.45 20.88 2.80
C ALA A 346 -16.35 22.00 3.85
N CYS A 347 -16.61 21.69 5.12
CA CYS A 347 -16.42 22.65 6.22
C CYS A 347 -14.97 23.14 6.33
N LEU A 348 -13.99 22.24 6.15
CA LEU A 348 -12.58 22.61 6.09
C LEU A 348 -12.31 23.59 4.93
N LEU A 349 -12.77 23.29 3.72
CA LEU A 349 -12.61 24.17 2.56
C LEU A 349 -13.28 25.54 2.76
N LEU A 350 -14.44 25.60 3.42
CA LEU A 350 -15.11 26.85 3.78
C LEU A 350 -14.29 27.68 4.76
N SER A 351 -13.68 27.05 5.78
CA SER A 351 -12.80 27.75 6.72
C SER A 351 -11.57 28.34 6.02
N LEU A 352 -11.13 27.70 4.93
CA LEU A 352 -10.02 28.16 4.08
C LEU A 352 -10.47 29.18 3.01
N GLY A 353 -11.77 29.38 2.84
CA GLY A 353 -12.37 30.28 1.87
C GLY A 353 -11.95 31.74 1.99
N ASN A 354 -11.60 32.18 3.21
CA ASN A 354 -11.07 33.53 3.46
C ASN A 354 -9.72 33.78 2.75
N LEU A 355 -8.94 32.72 2.52
CA LEU A 355 -7.65 32.79 1.82
C LEU A 355 -7.82 32.72 0.30
N HIS A 356 -8.88 32.05 -0.18
CA HIS A 356 -9.12 31.87 -1.61
C HIS A 356 -10.60 31.69 -1.94
N PRO A 357 -11.24 32.62 -2.69
CA PRO A 357 -12.67 32.55 -3.01
C PRO A 357 -13.11 31.26 -3.71
N SER A 358 -12.23 30.64 -4.52
CA SER A 358 -12.57 29.39 -5.21
C SER A 358 -12.65 28.18 -4.27
N ALA A 359 -12.03 28.24 -3.08
CA ALA A 359 -12.17 27.16 -2.09
C ALA A 359 -13.59 27.15 -1.50
N SER A 360 -14.19 28.32 -1.28
CA SER A 360 -15.60 28.43 -0.88
C SER A 360 -16.54 27.88 -1.95
N GLN A 361 -16.26 28.16 -3.23
CA GLN A 361 -17.07 27.63 -4.34
C GLN A 361 -16.98 26.10 -4.43
N LEU A 362 -15.78 25.53 -4.36
CA LEU A 362 -15.60 24.08 -4.31
C LEU A 362 -16.31 23.41 -3.15
N ALA A 363 -16.27 24.03 -1.97
CA ALA A 363 -16.96 23.51 -0.80
C ALA A 363 -18.47 23.50 -0.99
N MET A 364 -19.03 24.55 -1.60
CA MET A 364 -20.44 24.61 -1.96
C MET A 364 -20.79 23.53 -3.00
N ASP A 365 -19.97 23.35 -4.04
CA ASP A 365 -20.17 22.31 -5.04
C ASP A 365 -20.14 20.90 -4.40
N MET A 366 -19.23 20.67 -3.45
CA MET A 366 -19.15 19.42 -2.68
C MET A 366 -20.41 19.19 -1.83
N LEU A 367 -20.89 20.21 -1.11
CA LEU A 367 -22.11 20.09 -0.31
C LEU A 367 -23.36 19.82 -1.17
N VAL A 368 -23.44 20.45 -2.34
CA VAL A 368 -24.54 20.22 -3.31
C VAL A 368 -24.51 18.77 -3.79
N ARG A 369 -23.34 18.23 -4.16
CA ARG A 369 -23.21 16.81 -4.56
C ARG A 369 -23.59 15.85 -3.44
N LEU A 370 -23.30 16.20 -2.18
CA LEU A 370 -23.67 15.42 -0.99
C LEU A 370 -25.13 15.59 -0.55
N SER A 371 -25.91 16.46 -1.22
CA SER A 371 -27.28 16.82 -0.79
C SER A 371 -27.35 17.32 0.67
N ALA A 372 -26.29 17.98 1.13
CA ALA A 372 -26.14 18.48 2.49
C ALA A 372 -26.86 19.81 2.70
N ASN A 373 -28.19 19.79 2.59
CA ASN A 373 -29.03 21.00 2.52
C ASN A 373 -28.95 21.88 3.78
N GLU A 374 -28.81 21.29 4.96
CA GLU A 374 -28.70 22.04 6.22
C GLU A 374 -27.40 22.83 6.29
N GLU A 375 -26.28 22.21 5.95
CA GLU A 375 -24.96 22.88 5.94
C GLU A 375 -24.90 23.97 4.85
N ILE A 376 -25.48 23.74 3.67
CA ILE A 376 -25.60 24.73 2.60
C ILE A 376 -26.37 25.97 3.07
N GLN A 377 -27.47 25.77 3.79
CA GLN A 377 -28.26 26.87 4.34
C GLN A 377 -27.44 27.70 5.32
N GLU A 378 -26.74 27.08 6.26
CA GLU A 378 -25.93 27.80 7.25
C GLU A 378 -24.83 28.64 6.59
N VAL A 379 -24.19 28.09 5.55
CA VAL A 379 -23.15 28.80 4.78
C VAL A 379 -23.75 29.98 4.02
N LEU A 380 -24.86 29.80 3.31
CA LEU A 380 -25.50 30.88 2.55
C LEU A 380 -26.06 31.99 3.46
N ILE A 381 -26.55 31.62 4.65
CA ILE A 381 -26.95 32.59 5.69
C ILE A 381 -25.73 33.40 6.16
N SER A 382 -24.60 32.74 6.42
CA SER A 382 -23.37 33.43 6.84
C SER A 382 -22.80 34.38 5.77
N GLN A 383 -23.01 34.07 4.48
CA GLN A 383 -22.60 34.89 3.35
C GLN A 383 -23.62 35.99 2.98
N GLY A 384 -24.75 36.07 3.69
CA GLY A 384 -25.82 37.04 3.45
C GLY A 384 -26.72 36.76 2.23
N GLN A 385 -26.60 35.59 1.61
CA GLN A 385 -27.40 35.18 0.45
C GLN A 385 -28.70 34.49 0.87
N LEU A 386 -29.57 35.25 1.56
CA LEU A 386 -30.77 34.73 2.22
C LEU A 386 -31.82 34.12 1.27
N LEU A 387 -32.00 34.71 0.08
CA LEU A 387 -32.95 34.19 -0.92
C LEU A 387 -32.49 32.87 -1.53
N SER A 388 -31.18 32.73 -1.76
CA SER A 388 -30.58 31.47 -2.21
C SER A 388 -30.70 30.40 -1.12
N ALA A 389 -30.42 30.77 0.14
CA ALA A 389 -30.57 29.89 1.28
C ALA A 389 -32.02 29.38 1.45
N PHE A 390 -33.01 30.25 1.27
CA PHE A 390 -34.43 29.88 1.33
C PHE A 390 -34.83 28.86 0.25
N LYS A 391 -34.30 28.99 -0.98
CA LYS A 391 -34.57 28.04 -2.07
C LYS A 391 -34.11 26.61 -1.78
N PHE A 392 -33.04 26.45 -1.01
CA PHE A 392 -32.52 25.14 -0.56
C PHE A 392 -33.20 24.63 0.74
N SER A 393 -34.08 25.44 1.34
CA SER A 393 -34.65 25.20 2.67
C SER A 393 -36.15 24.87 2.70
N GLN A 394 -36.75 24.64 1.53
CA GLN A 394 -38.19 24.65 1.30
C GLN A 394 -39.03 23.91 2.36
N GLU A 395 -38.54 22.79 2.92
CA GLU A 395 -39.26 21.96 3.91
C GLU A 395 -38.72 22.00 5.35
N THR A 396 -37.50 22.51 5.58
CA THR A 396 -36.82 22.47 6.90
C THR A 396 -36.43 23.85 7.45
N ALA A 397 -36.86 24.94 6.80
CA ALA A 397 -36.46 26.30 7.18
C ALA A 397 -37.00 26.68 8.57
N THR A 398 -36.13 27.09 9.49
CA THR A 398 -36.57 27.78 10.71
C THR A 398 -36.71 29.28 10.44
N PRO A 399 -37.93 29.86 10.35
CA PRO A 399 -38.13 31.25 9.91
C PRO A 399 -37.37 32.29 10.75
N ARG A 400 -37.19 31.97 12.04
CA ARG A 400 -36.47 32.82 13.00
C ARG A 400 -35.01 33.07 12.64
N LYS A 401 -34.27 32.04 12.19
CA LYS A 401 -32.85 32.19 11.83
C LYS A 401 -32.68 33.13 10.63
N PHE A 402 -33.58 33.01 9.65
CA PHE A 402 -33.56 33.82 8.43
C PHE A 402 -33.98 35.27 8.68
N LEU A 403 -35.01 35.53 9.50
CA LEU A 403 -35.45 36.89 9.83
C LEU A 403 -34.45 37.63 10.73
N GLN A 404 -33.81 36.93 11.65
CA GLN A 404 -32.74 37.50 12.48
C GLN A 404 -31.48 37.81 11.64
N ALA A 405 -31.12 36.95 10.69
CA ALA A 405 -30.04 37.23 9.76
C ALA A 405 -30.35 38.44 8.85
N ALA A 406 -31.60 38.54 8.36
CA ALA A 406 -32.06 39.68 7.56
C ALA A 406 -32.06 41.00 8.34
N GLU A 407 -32.45 41.00 9.62
CA GLU A 407 -32.39 42.18 10.49
C GLU A 407 -30.94 42.64 10.72
N ASN A 408 -30.02 41.69 10.93
CA ASN A 408 -28.59 41.98 11.12
C ASN A 408 -27.91 42.57 9.86
N LEU A 409 -28.37 42.20 8.67
CA LEU A 409 -27.87 42.74 7.38
C LEU A 409 -28.32 44.18 7.11
N LYS A 410 -29.30 44.71 7.87
CA LYS A 410 -29.85 46.08 7.75
C LYS A 410 -30.31 46.47 6.33
N ASP A 411 -30.59 45.49 5.48
CA ASP A 411 -31.18 45.73 4.15
C ASP A 411 -32.71 45.57 4.24
N PRO A 412 -33.46 46.67 4.14
CA PRO A 412 -34.91 46.64 4.28
C PRO A 412 -35.60 45.88 3.13
N ILE A 413 -35.00 45.83 1.93
CA ILE A 413 -35.60 45.14 0.76
C ILE A 413 -35.46 43.63 0.93
N LEU A 414 -34.30 43.14 1.37
CA LEU A 414 -34.09 41.72 1.66
C LEU A 414 -34.98 41.25 2.82
N PHE A 415 -35.15 42.08 3.85
CA PHE A 415 -36.06 41.79 4.96
C PHE A 415 -37.51 41.66 4.49
N HIS A 416 -37.97 42.56 3.62
CA HIS A 416 -39.30 42.50 3.00
C HIS A 416 -39.49 41.23 2.15
N SER A 417 -38.54 40.91 1.28
CA SER A 417 -38.62 39.73 0.41
C SER A 417 -38.63 38.42 1.20
N MET A 418 -37.84 38.31 2.27
CA MET A 418 -37.85 37.12 3.13
C MET A 418 -39.17 36.98 3.91
N LEU A 419 -39.70 38.07 4.47
CA LEU A 419 -41.00 38.08 5.16
C LEU A 419 -42.15 37.69 4.21
N TYR A 420 -42.12 38.19 2.97
CA TYR A 420 -43.09 37.84 1.95
C TYR A 420 -43.00 36.36 1.55
N CYS A 421 -41.79 35.82 1.36
CA CYS A 421 -41.57 34.41 1.04
C CYS A 421 -42.05 33.47 2.16
N PHE A 422 -41.86 33.83 3.43
CA PHE A 422 -42.35 33.03 4.55
C PHE A 422 -43.88 33.12 4.73
N ARG A 423 -44.49 34.30 4.53
CA ARG A 423 -45.95 34.46 4.59
C ARG A 423 -46.69 33.84 3.41
N SER A 424 -46.05 33.73 2.24
CA SER A 424 -46.68 33.15 1.05
C SER A 424 -46.70 31.61 1.08
N ASN A 425 -45.99 30.98 2.01
CA ASN A 425 -45.91 29.53 2.16
C ASN A 425 -46.74 29.04 3.36
N HIS A 426 -47.89 28.42 3.08
CA HIS A 426 -48.87 27.92 4.07
C HIS A 426 -48.32 26.93 5.12
N GLN A 427 -47.13 26.35 4.89
CA GLN A 427 -46.49 25.43 5.83
C GLN A 427 -45.91 26.12 7.07
N TYR A 428 -45.57 27.41 6.97
CA TYR A 428 -44.94 28.16 8.06
C TYR A 428 -45.94 28.95 8.93
N ASP A 429 -47.23 28.97 8.56
CA ASP A 429 -48.29 29.66 9.29
C ASP A 429 -48.38 29.22 10.76
N ASN A 430 -48.20 27.92 11.03
CA ASN A 430 -48.16 27.37 12.38
C ASN A 430 -46.93 27.82 13.19
N SER A 431 -45.80 28.08 12.54
CA SER A 431 -44.57 28.56 13.20
C SER A 431 -44.72 30.01 13.64
N PHE A 432 -45.37 30.85 12.82
CA PHE A 432 -45.69 32.24 13.15
C PHE A 432 -46.74 32.36 14.27
N LEU A 433 -47.64 31.39 14.39
CA LEU A 433 -48.65 31.35 15.46
C LEU A 433 -48.06 30.94 16.83
N GLN A 434 -46.98 30.14 16.86
CA GLN A 434 -46.42 29.60 18.11
C GLN A 434 -45.24 30.40 18.68
N ASP A 435 -44.45 31.13 17.88
CA ASP A 435 -43.26 31.85 18.37
C ASP A 435 -43.55 33.37 18.51
N GLU A 436 -43.74 33.85 19.73
CA GLU A 436 -43.98 35.28 20.05
C GLU A 436 -42.86 36.20 19.53
N ARG A 437 -41.64 35.67 19.34
CA ARG A 437 -40.50 36.44 18.83
C ARG A 437 -40.57 36.69 17.32
N LEU A 438 -41.37 35.94 16.57
CA LEU A 438 -41.67 36.26 15.16
C LEU A 438 -42.55 37.51 15.05
N HIS A 439 -43.36 37.80 16.07
CA HIS A 439 -44.20 38.99 16.13
C HIS A 439 -43.41 40.28 16.34
N SER A 440 -42.24 40.25 17.00
CA SER A 440 -41.36 41.42 17.10
C SER A 440 -40.73 41.79 15.75
N PHE A 441 -40.41 40.81 14.90
CA PHE A 441 -39.94 41.08 13.53
C PHE A 441 -41.03 41.69 12.65
N ILE A 442 -42.30 41.29 12.82
CA ILE A 442 -43.45 41.92 12.13
C ILE A 442 -43.65 43.37 12.60
N LYS A 443 -43.47 43.65 13.89
CA LYS A 443 -43.49 45.04 14.41
C LYS A 443 -42.35 45.88 13.84
N HIS A 444 -41.14 45.30 13.73
CA HIS A 444 -39.99 45.96 13.11
C HIS A 444 -40.19 46.22 11.61
N TYR A 445 -40.82 45.30 10.89
CA TYR A 445 -41.23 45.49 9.50
C TYR A 445 -42.19 46.68 9.33
N ARG A 446 -43.20 46.80 10.20
CA ARG A 446 -44.18 47.91 10.19
C ARG A 446 -43.53 49.27 10.46
N THR A 447 -42.42 49.31 11.20
CA THR A 447 -41.65 50.55 11.39
C THR A 447 -40.76 50.89 10.19
N LEU A 448 -40.30 49.91 9.41
CA LEU A 448 -39.44 50.11 8.24
C LEU A 448 -40.22 50.44 6.96
N PHE A 449 -41.42 49.89 6.78
CA PHE A 449 -42.29 50.13 5.63
C PHE A 449 -43.72 50.52 6.04
N PRO A 450 -43.96 51.79 6.41
CA PRO A 450 -45.27 52.24 6.86
C PRO A 450 -46.36 52.24 5.77
N GLU A 451 -46.00 52.28 4.47
CA GLU A 451 -46.96 52.39 3.36
C GLU A 451 -47.15 51.11 2.52
N LYS A 452 -46.35 50.07 2.73
CA LYS A 452 -46.53 48.74 2.10
C LYS A 452 -46.91 47.70 3.14
N ALA A 453 -48.09 47.91 3.73
CA ALA A 453 -48.85 46.82 4.32
C ALA A 453 -49.22 45.84 3.19
N ILE A 454 -48.39 44.82 2.99
CA ILE A 454 -48.78 43.64 2.23
C ILE A 454 -50.05 43.12 2.91
N GLY A 455 -51.14 43.08 2.15
CA GLY A 455 -52.49 42.80 2.63
C GLY A 455 -52.53 41.57 3.53
N ASP A 456 -53.26 41.70 4.63
CA ASP A 456 -53.65 40.59 5.49
C ASP A 456 -54.39 39.53 4.67
N ARG A 457 -53.69 38.43 4.39
CA ARG A 457 -54.27 37.09 4.25
C ARG A 457 -53.34 36.10 4.92
#